data_AF-A0A093X703-F1
#
_entry.id   AF-A0A093X703-F1
#
_cell.length_a   1.000
_cell.length_b   1.000
_cell.length_c   1.000
_cell.angle_alpha   90.00
_cell.angle_beta   90.00
_cell.angle_gamma   90.00
#
_symmetry.space_group_name_H-M   'P 1'
#
loop_
_entity.id
_entity.type
_entity.pdbx_description
1 polymer ?
#
loop_
_entity_poly.entity_id
_entity_poly.type
_entity_poly.pdbx_seq_one_letter_code
_entity_poly.pdbx_strand_id
1 'polypeptide(L)'
;MKRAFPYYDVVLAKFTQRVFQQSIQQRLEMVLENADTISSLAFLRSLHASRAYINSLVEDLKSHGLTEHPDTCSAATTLVLEQQVDELFIPYLVGSSYIDRECRSLEELYSSLLFKFTIYHSRRKKTPTGFMASLAQQGTQLLATAKDAYIDRLDSSELTPTQKAMMLRVAGLKGNENKNEIEVSEEDGVLSIPNAKRMLKWLAEGVRRALELSGGSDTPKDVSVLLSMLLTSMGQVYVETALDAANDKGLAQETSKVEPDLAYFPSLRQAITITNLMNRFINTVLIRLAETNTTVRRDMESKTKEAVKRMEDKTSAIVQKTIDVVASWVTKLLAGQKKLDFRPKDADLDVGRGGTSYLEQLQTPTCAAICTFLTKTNHVAAQALDGQNFEIFNSELAICIRDLLFDHFKKFQVNATGGLMVTKDMSKYTSTLKEWRLKKDVESSLDILSDIGSIFIIGSEAL
;
A
#
# COMPACT_ATOMS: atom_id res chain seq x y z
N MET A 1 42.79 -7.88 -46.72
CA MET A 1 43.58 -6.75 -46.16
C MET A 1 45.07 -7.07 -46.04
N LYS A 2 45.48 -8.14 -45.35
CA LYS A 2 46.91 -8.54 -45.22
C LYS A 2 47.69 -8.60 -46.55
N ARG A 3 47.05 -9.03 -47.64
CA ARG A 3 47.68 -9.12 -48.97
C ARG A 3 47.83 -7.79 -49.71
N ALA A 4 47.16 -6.72 -49.26
CA ALA A 4 47.03 -5.46 -50.00
C ALA A 4 47.64 -4.24 -49.29
N PHE A 5 47.82 -4.31 -47.97
CA PHE A 5 48.29 -3.18 -47.16
C PHE A 5 49.49 -3.59 -46.29
N PRO A 6 50.61 -2.85 -46.33
CA PRO A 6 51.77 -3.10 -45.47
C PRO A 6 51.45 -2.94 -43.97
N TYR A 7 50.59 -1.99 -43.62
CA TYR A 7 50.14 -1.72 -42.25
C TYR A 7 48.66 -2.12 -42.08
N TYR A 8 48.38 -3.40 -42.23
CA TYR A 8 47.00 -3.91 -42.27
C TYR A 8 46.24 -3.71 -40.94
N ASP A 9 46.93 -3.68 -39.79
CA ASP A 9 46.31 -3.47 -38.47
C ASP A 9 45.67 -2.08 -38.35
N VAL A 10 46.35 -1.04 -38.84
CA VAL A 10 45.83 0.35 -38.85
C VAL A 10 44.62 0.46 -39.77
N VAL A 11 44.66 -0.24 -40.91
CA VAL A 11 43.55 -0.28 -41.86
C VAL A 11 42.36 -1.02 -41.26
N LEU A 12 42.58 -2.15 -40.58
CA LEU A 12 41.54 -2.91 -39.90
C LEU A 12 40.87 -2.07 -38.80
N ALA A 13 41.65 -1.38 -37.95
CA ALA A 13 41.11 -0.52 -36.90
C ALA A 13 40.20 0.58 -37.48
N LYS A 14 40.66 1.29 -38.52
CA LYS A 14 39.85 2.32 -39.20
C LYS A 14 38.62 1.75 -39.91
N PHE A 15 38.75 0.55 -40.47
CA PHE A 15 37.63 -0.13 -41.10
C PHE A 15 36.56 -0.51 -40.08
N THR A 16 36.95 -1.17 -38.99
CA THR A 16 36.06 -1.51 -37.87
C THR A 16 35.38 -0.27 -37.32
N GLN A 17 36.14 0.80 -37.06
CA GLN A 17 35.59 2.08 -36.62
C GLN A 17 34.49 2.61 -37.57
N ARG A 18 34.74 2.61 -38.88
CA ARG A 18 33.73 3.04 -39.87
C ARG A 18 32.50 2.14 -39.90
N VAL A 19 32.67 0.82 -39.76
CA VAL A 19 31.53 -0.12 -39.71
C VAL A 19 30.64 0.19 -38.50
N PHE A 20 31.24 0.44 -37.33
CA PHE A 20 30.50 0.79 -36.12
C PHE A 20 29.81 2.16 -36.24
N GLN A 21 30.57 3.20 -36.61
CA GLN A 21 30.07 4.58 -36.65
C GLN A 21 29.13 4.89 -37.82
N GLN A 22 29.11 4.08 -38.88
CA GLN A 22 28.22 4.29 -40.02
C GLN A 22 27.14 3.23 -40.09
N SER A 23 27.52 1.97 -40.31
CA SER A 23 26.53 0.91 -40.58
C SER A 23 25.76 0.51 -39.33
N ILE A 24 26.46 0.24 -38.22
CA ILE A 24 25.83 -0.20 -36.98
C ILE A 24 25.10 0.97 -36.32
N GLN A 25 25.74 2.14 -36.23
CA GLN A 25 25.13 3.34 -35.64
C GLN A 25 23.85 3.77 -36.35
N GLN A 26 23.84 3.89 -37.67
CA GLN A 26 22.62 4.27 -38.40
C GLN A 26 21.49 3.26 -38.18
N ARG A 27 21.82 1.96 -38.10
CA ARG A 27 20.82 0.93 -37.85
C ARG A 27 20.31 0.97 -36.41
N LEU A 28 21.18 1.22 -35.44
CA LEU A 28 20.82 1.39 -34.03
C LEU A 28 19.87 2.57 -33.88
N GLU A 29 20.23 3.74 -34.41
CA GLU A 29 19.42 4.96 -34.37
C GLU A 29 18.03 4.71 -34.97
N MET A 30 17.95 4.10 -36.16
CA MET A 30 16.68 3.75 -36.79
C MET A 30 15.79 2.82 -35.92
N VAL A 31 16.39 1.84 -35.24
CA VAL A 31 15.66 0.93 -34.35
C VAL A 31 15.17 1.67 -33.11
N LEU A 32 16.01 2.52 -32.52
CA LEU A 32 15.69 3.26 -31.31
C LEU A 32 14.65 4.35 -31.57
N GLU A 33 14.75 5.09 -32.67
CA GLU A 33 13.75 6.08 -33.10
C GLU A 33 12.38 5.41 -33.29
N ASN A 34 12.34 4.27 -33.99
CA ASN A 34 11.09 3.54 -34.17
C ASN A 34 10.54 3.04 -32.82
N ALA A 35 11.38 2.48 -31.95
CA ALA A 35 10.98 2.04 -30.62
C ALA A 35 10.42 3.19 -29.76
N ASP A 36 10.99 4.38 -29.89
CA ASP A 36 10.53 5.58 -29.18
C ASP A 36 9.10 5.96 -29.58
N THR A 37 8.75 5.85 -30.87
CA THR A 37 7.38 6.11 -31.33
C THR A 37 6.34 5.18 -30.71
N ILE A 38 6.75 4.02 -30.17
CA ILE A 38 5.86 3.05 -29.53
C ILE A 38 5.66 3.38 -28.05
N SER A 39 6.76 3.50 -27.29
CA SER A 39 6.74 3.88 -25.86
C SER A 39 8.15 4.08 -25.30
N SER A 40 8.25 4.88 -24.22
CA SER A 40 9.46 5.01 -23.41
C SER A 40 10.05 3.65 -23.00
N LEU A 41 9.20 2.70 -22.58
CA LEU A 41 9.62 1.35 -22.21
C LEU A 41 10.15 0.53 -23.41
N ALA A 42 9.53 0.68 -24.59
CA ALA A 42 9.98 0.02 -25.80
C ALA A 42 11.37 0.52 -26.22
N PHE A 43 11.61 1.84 -26.13
CA PHE A 43 12.93 2.43 -26.33
C PHE A 43 13.96 1.80 -25.37
N LEU A 44 13.70 1.80 -24.06
CA LEU A 44 14.63 1.28 -23.05
C LEU A 44 14.94 -0.21 -23.25
N ARG A 45 13.93 -1.02 -23.55
CA ARG A 45 14.11 -2.45 -23.87
C ARG A 45 14.88 -2.67 -25.17
N SER A 46 14.64 -1.84 -26.19
CA SER A 46 15.35 -1.93 -27.46
C SER A 46 16.80 -1.49 -27.32
N LEU A 47 17.09 -0.46 -26.52
CA LEU A 47 18.45 -0.03 -26.18
C LEU A 47 19.22 -1.15 -25.47
N HIS A 48 18.60 -1.73 -24.44
CA HIS A 48 19.15 -2.85 -23.69
C HIS A 48 19.44 -4.06 -24.57
N ALA A 49 18.45 -4.49 -25.36
CA ALA A 49 18.60 -5.61 -26.29
C ALA A 49 19.67 -5.33 -27.35
N SER A 50 19.70 -4.13 -27.93
CA SER A 50 20.69 -3.75 -28.95
C SER A 50 22.11 -3.81 -28.40
N ARG A 51 22.34 -3.33 -27.16
CA ARG A 51 23.66 -3.45 -26.52
C ARG A 51 24.06 -4.90 -26.31
N ALA A 52 23.14 -5.75 -25.85
CA ALA A 52 23.40 -7.18 -25.68
C ALA A 52 23.76 -7.88 -27.01
N TYR A 53 23.02 -7.61 -28.09
CA TYR A 53 23.31 -8.17 -29.41
C TYR A 53 24.65 -7.68 -29.99
N ILE A 54 24.97 -6.40 -29.83
CA ILE A 54 26.23 -5.83 -30.31
C ILE A 54 27.41 -6.36 -29.52
N ASN A 55 27.27 -6.54 -28.20
CA ASN A 55 28.29 -7.22 -27.39
C ASN A 55 28.53 -8.66 -27.84
N SER A 56 27.46 -9.42 -28.10
CA SER A 56 27.59 -10.79 -28.63
C SER A 56 28.30 -10.81 -29.98
N LEU A 57 27.94 -9.88 -30.88
CA LEU A 57 28.63 -9.73 -32.17
C LEU A 57 30.12 -9.45 -31.97
N VAL A 58 30.48 -8.58 -31.02
CA VAL A 58 31.89 -8.28 -30.74
C VAL A 58 32.65 -9.49 -30.22
N GLU A 59 32.06 -10.31 -29.35
CA GLU A 59 32.66 -11.57 -28.92
C GLU A 59 32.84 -12.57 -30.08
N ASP A 60 31.88 -12.63 -31.01
CA ASP A 60 31.99 -13.43 -32.23
C ASP A 60 33.13 -12.92 -33.14
N LEU A 61 33.30 -11.60 -33.27
CA LEU A 61 34.39 -11.00 -34.05
C LEU A 61 35.76 -11.24 -33.40
N LYS A 62 35.85 -11.16 -32.07
CA LYS A 62 37.07 -11.47 -31.30
C LYS A 62 37.50 -12.92 -31.50
N SER A 63 36.55 -13.85 -31.37
CA SER A 63 36.80 -15.28 -31.51
C SER A 63 37.10 -15.71 -32.95
N HIS A 64 36.46 -15.08 -33.95
CA HIS A 64 36.74 -15.32 -35.37
C HIS A 64 38.17 -14.92 -35.77
N GLY A 65 38.75 -13.90 -35.13
CA GLY A 65 40.11 -13.45 -35.42
C GLY A 65 40.26 -12.42 -36.52
N LEU A 66 39.17 -12.08 -37.22
CA LEU A 66 39.17 -11.15 -38.36
C LEU A 66 40.31 -11.44 -39.37
N THR A 67 41.34 -10.59 -39.42
CA THR A 67 42.49 -10.78 -40.32
C THR A 67 43.53 -11.78 -39.81
N GLU A 68 43.45 -12.16 -38.54
CA GLU A 68 44.34 -13.10 -37.85
C GLU A 68 43.80 -14.53 -37.85
N HIS A 69 42.59 -14.75 -38.40
CA HIS A 69 42.00 -16.09 -38.56
C HIS A 69 43.00 -17.09 -39.17
N PRO A 70 43.16 -18.31 -38.60
CA PRO A 70 42.30 -18.94 -37.59
C PRO A 70 42.57 -18.56 -36.13
N ASP A 71 43.60 -17.75 -35.86
CA ASP A 71 43.91 -17.30 -34.51
C ASP A 71 42.94 -16.18 -34.08
N THR A 72 42.68 -16.05 -32.78
CA THR A 72 41.82 -14.99 -32.22
C THR A 72 42.42 -13.60 -32.42
N CYS A 73 41.58 -12.56 -32.35
CA CYS A 73 42.02 -11.18 -32.52
C CYS A 73 43.11 -10.79 -31.50
N SER A 74 44.14 -10.09 -31.99
CA SER A 74 45.14 -9.44 -31.18
C SER A 74 44.54 -8.50 -30.12
N ALA A 75 45.26 -8.32 -29.02
CA ALA A 75 44.84 -7.45 -27.91
C ALA A 75 44.50 -6.02 -28.38
N ALA A 76 45.24 -5.48 -29.35
CA ALA A 76 44.96 -4.17 -29.93
C ALA A 76 43.62 -4.14 -30.68
N THR A 77 43.31 -5.17 -31.48
CA THR A 77 42.05 -5.26 -32.23
C THR A 77 40.86 -5.47 -31.30
N THR A 78 41.03 -6.29 -30.27
CA THR A 78 40.04 -6.50 -29.20
C THR A 78 39.70 -5.20 -28.49
N LEU A 79 40.72 -4.41 -28.11
CA LEU A 79 40.52 -3.10 -27.49
C LEU A 79 39.77 -2.13 -28.40
N VAL A 80 40.10 -2.11 -29.70
CA VAL A 80 39.39 -1.26 -30.67
C VAL A 80 37.91 -1.66 -30.76
N LEU A 81 37.60 -2.95 -30.82
CA LEU A 81 36.22 -3.43 -30.87
C LEU A 81 35.44 -3.03 -29.61
N GLU A 82 36.02 -3.20 -28.42
CA GLU A 82 35.40 -2.81 -27.15
C GLU A 82 35.16 -1.29 -27.08
N GLN A 83 36.17 -0.49 -27.45
CA GLN A 83 36.04 0.96 -27.50
C GLN A 83 34.92 1.41 -28.45
N GLN A 84 34.76 0.76 -29.60
CA GLN A 84 33.69 1.10 -30.54
C GLN A 84 32.28 0.79 -30.01
N VAL A 85 32.13 -0.24 -29.17
CA VAL A 85 30.86 -0.47 -28.47
C VAL A 85 30.58 0.64 -27.49
N ASP A 86 31.56 1.01 -26.66
CA ASP A 86 31.35 2.05 -25.66
C ASP A 86 31.02 3.40 -26.33
N GLU A 87 31.76 3.78 -27.38
CA GLU A 87 31.51 5.00 -28.16
C GLU A 87 30.09 5.04 -28.73
N LEU A 88 29.56 3.91 -29.20
CA LEU A 88 28.22 3.80 -29.77
C LEU A 88 27.12 4.10 -28.74
N PHE A 89 27.34 3.75 -27.46
CA PHE A 89 26.33 3.88 -26.41
C PHE A 89 26.49 5.11 -25.52
N ILE A 90 27.60 5.85 -25.62
CA ILE A 90 27.85 7.12 -24.92
C ILE A 90 26.64 8.07 -24.95
N PRO A 91 26.00 8.37 -26.10
CA PRO A 91 24.89 9.32 -26.16
C PRO A 91 23.67 8.93 -25.32
N TYR A 92 23.53 7.64 -24.99
CA TYR A 92 22.37 7.09 -24.31
C TYR A 92 22.60 6.77 -22.83
N LEU A 93 23.86 6.61 -22.43
CA LEU A 93 24.23 6.09 -21.10
C LEU A 93 25.06 7.06 -20.26
N VAL A 94 25.53 8.17 -20.82
CA VAL A 94 26.32 9.15 -20.06
C VAL A 94 25.45 9.93 -19.08
N GLY A 95 25.96 10.06 -17.85
CA GLY A 95 25.34 10.83 -16.77
C GLY A 95 24.04 10.19 -16.26
N SER A 96 23.07 11.02 -15.86
CA SER A 96 21.76 10.55 -15.38
C SER A 96 20.75 10.28 -16.51
N SER A 97 21.13 10.45 -17.78
CA SER A 97 20.21 10.43 -18.91
C SER A 97 19.39 9.12 -19.02
N TYR A 98 20.04 7.98 -18.84
CA TYR A 98 19.40 6.67 -18.85
C TYR A 98 18.45 6.51 -17.66
N ILE A 99 18.94 6.74 -16.44
CA ILE A 99 18.15 6.50 -15.23
C ILE A 99 16.96 7.45 -15.15
N ASP A 100 17.11 8.70 -15.59
CA ASP A 100 16.03 9.68 -15.67
C ASP A 100 14.95 9.25 -16.67
N ARG A 101 15.34 8.60 -17.78
CA ARG A 101 14.37 8.05 -18.75
C ARG A 101 13.68 6.79 -18.22
N GLU A 102 14.41 5.92 -17.53
CA GLU A 102 13.86 4.73 -16.86
C GLU A 102 12.85 5.12 -15.77
N CYS A 103 13.18 6.09 -14.91
CA CYS A 103 12.27 6.65 -13.93
C CYS A 103 11.01 7.23 -14.56
N ARG A 104 11.16 8.08 -15.59
CA ARG A 104 10.01 8.63 -16.33
C ARG A 104 9.11 7.55 -16.92
N SER A 105 9.69 6.48 -17.48
CA SER A 105 8.92 5.36 -18.01
C SER A 105 8.17 4.60 -16.92
N LEU A 106 8.77 4.40 -15.76
CA LEU A 106 8.12 3.73 -14.63
C LEU A 106 7.00 4.58 -14.03
N GLU A 107 7.20 5.90 -13.92
CA GLU A 107 6.17 6.85 -13.50
C GLU A 107 4.98 6.85 -14.45
N GLU A 108 5.19 6.84 -15.77
CA GLU A 108 4.11 6.72 -16.77
C GLU A 108 3.26 5.45 -16.53
N LEU A 109 3.93 4.33 -16.28
CA LEU A 109 3.28 3.04 -16.06
C LEU A 109 2.52 3.01 -14.74
N TYR A 110 3.10 3.57 -13.67
CA TYR A 110 2.47 3.65 -12.36
C TYR A 110 1.26 4.59 -12.37
N SER A 111 1.42 5.80 -12.92
CA SER A 111 0.32 6.75 -13.03
C SER A 111 -0.81 6.20 -13.90
N SER A 112 -0.49 5.50 -14.99
CA SER A 112 -1.51 4.81 -15.80
C SER A 112 -2.21 3.73 -14.98
N LEU A 113 -1.46 2.85 -14.30
CA LEU A 113 -2.02 1.73 -13.54
C LEU A 113 -2.91 2.20 -12.38
N LEU A 114 -2.54 3.30 -11.74
CA LEU A 114 -3.24 3.87 -10.59
C LEU A 114 -4.25 4.96 -10.96
N PHE A 115 -4.48 5.21 -12.25
CA PHE A 115 -5.24 6.39 -12.68
C PHE A 115 -6.66 6.47 -12.10
N LYS A 116 -7.43 5.38 -12.19
CA LYS A 116 -8.79 5.32 -11.61
C LYS A 116 -8.79 5.49 -10.09
N PHE A 117 -7.81 4.88 -9.42
CA PHE A 117 -7.61 5.03 -7.98
C PHE A 117 -7.34 6.49 -7.61
N THR A 118 -6.44 7.17 -8.33
CA THR A 118 -6.12 8.58 -8.12
C THR A 118 -7.34 9.46 -8.37
N ILE A 119 -8.12 9.20 -9.42
CA ILE A 119 -9.37 9.93 -9.69
C ILE A 119 -10.35 9.76 -8.53
N TYR A 120 -10.62 8.52 -8.13
CA TYR A 120 -11.54 8.20 -7.04
C TYR A 120 -11.20 8.96 -5.76
N HIS A 121 -9.92 8.90 -5.33
CA HIS A 121 -9.48 9.56 -4.11
C HIS A 121 -9.33 11.09 -4.25
N SER A 122 -9.09 11.61 -5.45
CA SER A 122 -9.06 13.07 -5.71
C SER A 122 -10.45 13.72 -5.62
N ARG A 123 -11.51 12.98 -5.98
CA ARG A 123 -12.90 13.45 -5.93
C ARG A 123 -13.53 13.30 -4.55
N ARG A 124 -12.87 12.59 -3.64
CA ARG A 124 -13.38 12.33 -2.29
C ARG A 124 -13.46 13.63 -1.49
N LYS A 125 -14.67 14.01 -1.07
CA LYS A 125 -14.88 15.13 -0.15
C LYS A 125 -14.38 14.73 1.24
N LYS A 126 -13.36 15.41 1.76
CA LYS A 126 -12.91 15.26 3.14
C LYS A 126 -13.91 15.93 4.08
N THR A 127 -14.29 15.24 5.16
CA THR A 127 -15.07 15.85 6.25
C THR A 127 -14.26 17.03 6.83
N PRO A 128 -14.80 18.25 6.96
CA PRO A 128 -14.02 19.38 7.46
C PRO A 128 -13.67 19.17 8.94
N THR A 129 -12.38 19.13 9.28
CA THR A 129 -11.91 18.81 10.64
C THR A 129 -10.84 19.80 11.13
N GLY A 130 -11.23 21.02 11.48
CA GLY A 130 -10.42 21.94 12.30
C GLY A 130 -9.03 22.37 11.76
N PHE A 131 -8.29 23.13 12.57
CA PHE A 131 -7.02 23.78 12.19
C PHE A 131 -5.86 22.79 11.94
N MET A 132 -5.91 21.58 12.52
CA MET A 132 -4.89 20.53 12.31
C MET A 132 -5.04 19.76 10.99
N ALA A 133 -6.18 19.87 10.29
CA ALA A 133 -6.39 19.22 9.00
C ALA A 133 -5.62 19.87 7.84
N SER A 134 -5.00 21.04 8.02
CA SER A 134 -4.17 21.65 6.96
C SER A 134 -2.93 20.80 6.63
N LEU A 135 -2.40 20.02 7.60
CA LEU A 135 -1.33 19.05 7.32
C LEU A 135 -1.83 17.85 6.51
N ALA A 136 -3.08 17.43 6.70
CA ALA A 136 -3.69 16.35 5.92
C ALA A 136 -4.05 16.76 4.49
N GLN A 137 -3.91 18.04 4.11
CA GLN A 137 -4.11 18.52 2.74
C GLN A 137 -2.99 18.10 1.80
N GLN A 138 -1.79 17.80 2.31
CA GLN A 138 -0.64 17.42 1.49
C GLN A 138 -0.93 16.19 0.62
N GLY A 139 -1.58 15.15 1.15
CA GLY A 139 -1.94 13.95 0.39
C GLY A 139 -2.96 14.21 -0.73
N THR A 140 -3.97 15.05 -0.47
CA THR A 140 -4.99 15.40 -1.50
C THR A 140 -4.39 16.27 -2.60
N GLN A 141 -3.49 17.19 -2.24
CA GLN A 141 -2.77 18.00 -3.21
C GLN A 141 -1.87 17.13 -4.09
N LEU A 142 -1.15 16.17 -3.51
CA LEU A 142 -0.33 15.22 -4.27
C LEU A 142 -1.16 14.39 -5.27
N LEU A 143 -2.37 13.96 -4.90
CA LEU A 143 -3.26 13.22 -5.80
C LEU A 143 -3.84 14.09 -6.91
N ALA A 144 -4.26 15.32 -6.60
CA ALA A 144 -4.73 16.26 -7.60
C ALA A 144 -3.62 16.55 -8.61
N THR A 145 -2.41 16.86 -8.13
CA THR A 145 -1.23 17.05 -8.98
C THR A 145 -0.90 15.80 -9.81
N ALA A 146 -0.94 14.60 -9.23
CA ALA A 146 -0.67 13.37 -9.96
C ALA A 146 -1.71 13.09 -11.06
N LYS A 147 -2.99 13.37 -10.78
CA LYS A 147 -4.08 13.25 -11.74
C LYS A 147 -3.96 14.27 -12.87
N ASP A 148 -3.76 15.54 -12.53
CA ASP A 148 -3.63 16.63 -13.49
C ASP A 148 -2.39 16.43 -14.37
N ALA A 149 -1.23 16.09 -13.78
CA ALA A 149 -0.02 15.78 -14.52
C ALA A 149 -0.19 14.59 -15.49
N TYR A 150 -1.00 13.59 -15.14
CA TYR A 150 -1.30 12.48 -16.04
C TYR A 150 -2.20 12.90 -17.21
N ILE A 151 -3.22 13.72 -16.94
CA ILE A 151 -4.13 14.24 -17.97
C ILE A 151 -3.36 15.16 -18.93
N ASP A 152 -2.58 16.10 -18.39
CA ASP A 152 -1.73 17.01 -19.17
C ASP A 152 -0.77 16.22 -20.08
N ARG A 153 -0.17 15.14 -19.55
CA ARG A 153 0.70 14.28 -20.36
C ARG A 153 -0.07 13.56 -21.45
N LEU A 154 -1.26 13.04 -21.19
CA LEU A 154 -2.12 12.41 -22.20
C LEU A 154 -2.57 13.41 -23.29
N ASP A 155 -2.71 14.68 -22.95
CA ASP A 155 -3.11 15.75 -23.87
C ASP A 155 -1.92 16.36 -24.61
N SER A 156 -0.69 16.14 -24.14
CA SER A 156 0.54 16.55 -24.81
C SER A 156 0.58 16.12 -26.28
N SER A 157 1.01 17.05 -27.15
CA SER A 157 1.27 16.81 -28.57
C SER A 157 2.56 16.01 -28.80
N GLU A 158 3.40 15.87 -27.77
CA GLU A 158 4.65 15.09 -27.84
C GLU A 158 4.42 13.58 -27.86
N LEU A 159 3.26 13.11 -27.36
CA LEU A 159 2.93 11.69 -27.34
C LEU A 159 2.37 11.21 -28.69
N THR A 160 2.91 10.11 -29.18
CA THR A 160 2.36 9.44 -30.37
C THR A 160 0.97 8.83 -30.08
N PRO A 161 0.14 8.60 -31.12
CA PRO A 161 -1.14 7.91 -30.95
C PRO A 161 -0.99 6.53 -30.29
N THR A 162 0.08 5.81 -30.60
CA THR A 162 0.41 4.49 -30.03
C THR A 162 0.72 4.60 -28.54
N GLN A 163 1.51 5.59 -28.13
CA GLN A 163 1.83 5.84 -26.73
C GLN A 163 0.57 6.18 -25.92
N LYS A 164 -0.29 7.06 -26.45
CA LYS A 164 -1.58 7.42 -25.81
C LYS A 164 -2.47 6.19 -25.65
N ALA A 165 -2.60 5.37 -26.70
CA ALA A 165 -3.40 4.15 -26.65
C ALA A 165 -2.87 3.14 -25.61
N MET A 166 -1.54 3.02 -25.49
CA MET A 166 -0.92 2.17 -24.46
C MET A 166 -1.24 2.66 -23.05
N MET A 167 -1.08 3.95 -22.77
CA MET A 167 -1.37 4.54 -21.46
C MET A 167 -2.84 4.34 -21.07
N LEU A 168 -3.77 4.65 -21.98
CA LEU A 168 -5.21 4.44 -21.77
C LEU A 168 -5.55 2.96 -21.50
N ARG A 169 -4.92 2.04 -22.24
CA ARG A 169 -5.10 0.60 -22.03
C ARG A 169 -4.60 0.16 -20.65
N VAL A 170 -3.46 0.66 -20.20
CA VAL A 170 -2.93 0.34 -18.85
C VAL A 170 -3.82 0.93 -17.76
N ALA A 171 -4.42 2.10 -17.99
CA ALA A 171 -5.42 2.71 -17.12
C ALA A 171 -6.80 2.02 -17.16
N GLY A 172 -7.01 1.05 -18.06
CA GLY A 172 -8.28 0.37 -18.21
C GLY A 172 -9.41 1.28 -18.72
N LEU A 173 -9.05 2.27 -19.55
CA LEU A 173 -9.96 3.21 -20.18
C LEU A 173 -10.12 2.91 -21.67
N LYS A 174 -11.30 3.22 -22.21
CA LYS A 174 -11.55 3.16 -23.66
C LYS A 174 -11.18 4.50 -24.29
N GLY A 175 -10.67 4.48 -25.52
CA GLY A 175 -10.13 5.66 -26.21
C GLY A 175 -11.10 6.82 -26.48
N ASN A 176 -12.40 6.67 -26.17
CA ASN A 176 -13.46 7.63 -26.48
C ASN A 176 -14.12 8.25 -25.23
N GLU A 177 -13.60 7.99 -24.03
CA GLU A 177 -14.16 8.53 -22.78
C GLU A 177 -13.66 9.96 -22.53
N ASN A 178 -14.57 10.83 -22.09
CA ASN A 178 -14.22 12.19 -21.70
C ASN A 178 -13.35 12.12 -20.44
N LYS A 179 -12.05 12.44 -20.56
CA LYS A 179 -11.03 12.17 -19.52
C LYS A 179 -11.31 12.85 -18.18
N ASN A 180 -12.07 13.94 -18.18
CA ASN A 180 -12.47 14.64 -16.96
C ASN A 180 -13.70 14.03 -16.27
N GLU A 181 -14.49 13.23 -16.99
CA GLU A 181 -15.74 12.61 -16.54
C GLU A 181 -15.64 11.09 -16.46
N ILE A 182 -14.43 10.55 -16.23
CA ILE A 182 -14.26 9.11 -16.04
C ILE A 182 -15.09 8.66 -14.85
N GLU A 183 -16.07 7.79 -15.08
CA GLU A 183 -16.84 7.17 -14.01
C GLU A 183 -15.93 6.23 -13.21
N VAL A 184 -15.91 6.43 -11.89
CA VAL A 184 -15.13 5.61 -10.95
C VAL A 184 -16.09 4.99 -9.95
N SER A 185 -15.88 3.71 -9.69
CA SER A 185 -16.65 2.93 -8.73
C SER A 185 -15.95 2.89 -7.37
N GLU A 186 -16.63 2.36 -6.34
CA GLU A 186 -15.99 2.14 -5.04
C GLU A 186 -14.83 1.13 -5.12
N GLU A 187 -14.89 0.16 -6.03
CA GLU A 187 -13.83 -0.84 -6.23
C GLU A 187 -12.52 -0.21 -6.72
N ASP A 188 -12.60 0.84 -7.54
CA ASP A 188 -11.44 1.58 -8.04
C ASP A 188 -10.68 2.30 -6.90
N GLY A 189 -11.35 2.54 -5.77
CA GLY A 189 -10.77 3.13 -4.57
C GLY A 189 -10.04 2.15 -3.65
N VAL A 190 -10.14 0.84 -3.91
CA VAL A 190 -9.62 -0.22 -3.04
C VAL A 190 -8.18 -0.60 -3.42
N LEU A 191 -7.37 -0.95 -2.43
CA LEU A 191 -6.01 -1.41 -2.65
C LEU A 191 -6.00 -2.79 -3.32
N SER A 192 -5.36 -2.87 -4.47
CA SER A 192 -5.11 -4.10 -5.23
C SER A 192 -3.67 -4.61 -5.01
N ILE A 193 -3.55 -5.79 -4.39
CA ILE A 193 -2.29 -6.54 -4.27
C ILE A 193 -1.71 -6.88 -5.66
N PRO A 194 -2.52 -7.32 -6.66
CA PRO A 194 -2.03 -7.51 -8.03
C PRO A 194 -1.36 -6.26 -8.62
N ASN A 195 -1.95 -5.07 -8.41
CA ASN A 195 -1.37 -3.82 -8.89
C ASN A 195 -0.02 -3.53 -8.20
N ALA A 196 0.07 -3.71 -6.88
CA ALA A 196 1.33 -3.56 -6.15
C ALA A 196 2.41 -4.54 -6.67
N LYS A 197 2.06 -5.82 -6.88
CA LYS A 197 2.98 -6.80 -7.47
C LYS A 197 3.44 -6.40 -8.87
N ARG A 198 2.54 -5.84 -9.68
CA ARG A 198 2.85 -5.36 -11.03
C ARG A 198 3.81 -4.17 -10.99
N MET A 199 3.59 -3.22 -10.08
CA MET A 199 4.51 -2.09 -9.86
C MET A 199 5.91 -2.58 -9.50
N LEU A 200 6.02 -3.46 -8.48
CA LEU A 200 7.31 -4.03 -8.07
C LEU A 200 7.98 -4.84 -9.18
N LYS A 201 7.21 -5.55 -10.00
CA LYS A 201 7.75 -6.28 -11.16
C LYS A 201 8.34 -5.33 -12.19
N TRP A 202 7.65 -4.25 -12.54
CA TRP A 202 8.18 -3.25 -13.46
C TRP A 202 9.45 -2.60 -12.92
N LEU A 203 9.48 -2.28 -11.63
CA LEU A 203 10.68 -1.78 -10.97
C LEU A 203 11.84 -2.78 -11.04
N ALA A 204 11.59 -4.04 -10.71
CA ALA A 204 12.62 -5.09 -10.76
C ALA A 204 13.20 -5.25 -12.17
N GLU A 205 12.35 -5.19 -13.20
CA GLU A 205 12.79 -5.21 -14.60
C GLU A 205 13.63 -3.96 -14.95
N GLY A 206 13.26 -2.79 -14.47
CA GLY A 206 14.01 -1.53 -14.66
C GLY A 206 15.37 -1.54 -13.94
N VAL A 207 15.40 -1.99 -12.69
CA VAL A 207 16.63 -2.20 -11.91
C VAL A 207 17.57 -3.15 -12.64
N ARG A 208 17.05 -4.29 -13.13
CA ARG A 208 17.86 -5.25 -13.89
C ARG A 208 18.49 -4.62 -15.14
N ARG A 209 17.71 -3.88 -15.92
CA ARG A 209 18.25 -3.18 -17.11
C ARG A 209 19.32 -2.16 -16.72
N ALA A 210 19.07 -1.38 -15.66
CA ALA A 210 20.04 -0.41 -15.16
C ALA A 210 21.37 -1.07 -14.80
N LEU A 211 21.34 -2.19 -14.06
CA LEU A 211 22.55 -2.94 -13.68
C LEU A 211 23.33 -3.47 -14.89
N GLU A 212 22.63 -3.98 -15.90
CA GLU A 212 23.27 -4.52 -17.11
C GLU A 212 23.81 -3.40 -18.03
N LEU A 213 23.37 -2.14 -17.86
CA LEU A 213 23.79 -1.01 -18.66
C LEU A 213 24.81 -0.08 -17.98
N SER A 214 24.77 0.10 -16.65
CA SER A 214 25.51 1.15 -15.95
C SER A 214 26.95 0.80 -15.55
N GLY A 215 27.49 -0.35 -15.97
CA GLY A 215 28.90 -0.71 -15.72
C GLY A 215 29.30 -0.80 -14.22
N GLY A 216 28.34 -0.69 -13.30
CA GLY A 216 28.51 -0.89 -11.86
C GLY A 216 28.89 0.35 -11.02
N SER A 217 29.49 1.40 -11.60
CA SER A 217 30.03 2.53 -10.83
C SER A 217 28.97 3.46 -10.23
N ASP A 218 27.85 3.66 -10.93
CA ASP A 218 26.77 4.55 -10.49
C ASP A 218 25.55 3.80 -9.91
N THR A 219 25.61 2.46 -9.88
CA THR A 219 24.54 1.59 -9.37
C THR A 219 23.93 2.06 -8.04
N PRO A 220 24.70 2.40 -6.99
CA PRO A 220 24.11 2.84 -5.71
C PRO A 220 23.25 4.10 -5.85
N LYS A 221 23.65 5.07 -6.68
CA LYS A 221 22.89 6.30 -6.91
C LYS A 221 21.61 5.99 -7.68
N ASP A 222 21.71 5.18 -8.73
CA ASP A 222 20.57 4.81 -9.57
C ASP A 222 19.48 4.10 -8.75
N VAL A 223 19.87 3.13 -7.91
CA VAL A 223 18.91 2.42 -7.05
C VAL A 223 18.32 3.30 -5.96
N SER A 224 19.04 4.34 -5.52
CA SER A 224 18.51 5.34 -4.58
C SER A 224 17.42 6.20 -5.22
N VAL A 225 17.61 6.63 -6.48
CA VAL A 225 16.58 7.36 -7.24
C VAL A 225 15.33 6.48 -7.45
N LEU A 226 15.54 5.22 -7.85
CA LEU A 226 14.46 4.25 -8.02
C LEU A 226 13.71 3.94 -6.71
N LEU A 227 14.42 3.87 -5.58
CA LEU A 227 13.81 3.74 -4.26
C LEU A 227 12.92 4.94 -3.94
N SER A 228 13.42 6.17 -4.12
CA SER A 228 12.64 7.38 -3.86
C SER A 228 11.36 7.42 -4.68
N MET A 229 11.42 7.07 -5.97
CA MET A 229 10.25 7.00 -6.84
C MET A 229 9.25 5.90 -6.40
N LEU A 230 9.73 4.75 -5.94
CA LEU A 230 8.88 3.69 -5.36
C LEU A 230 8.17 4.18 -4.09
N LEU A 231 8.88 4.82 -3.17
CA LEU A 231 8.32 5.32 -1.92
C LEU A 231 7.26 6.41 -2.16
N THR A 232 7.46 7.28 -3.14
CA THR A 232 6.46 8.27 -3.54
C THR A 232 5.25 7.60 -4.19
N SER A 233 5.45 6.74 -5.19
CA SER A 233 4.34 6.20 -5.99
C SER A 233 3.55 5.12 -5.25
N MET A 234 4.23 4.13 -4.66
CA MET A 234 3.59 3.03 -3.94
C MET A 234 3.30 3.41 -2.48
N GLY A 235 4.22 4.09 -1.81
CA GLY A 235 4.04 4.50 -0.41
C GLY A 235 3.00 5.61 -0.29
N GLN A 236 3.30 6.80 -0.82
CA GLN A 236 2.47 7.99 -0.58
C GLN A 236 1.18 8.00 -1.43
N VAL A 237 1.32 7.91 -2.76
CA VAL A 237 0.18 8.04 -3.69
C VAL A 237 -0.80 6.88 -3.53
N TYR A 238 -0.32 5.67 -3.23
CA TYR A 238 -1.17 4.49 -3.18
C TYR A 238 -1.56 4.08 -1.75
N VAL A 239 -0.61 3.65 -0.92
CA VAL A 239 -0.91 3.10 0.41
C VAL A 239 -1.35 4.16 1.41
N GLU A 240 -0.58 5.24 1.60
CA GLU A 240 -0.91 6.29 2.56
C GLU A 240 -2.25 6.94 2.23
N THR A 241 -2.55 7.14 0.95
CA THR A 241 -3.85 7.67 0.48
C THR A 241 -5.03 6.78 0.89
N ALA A 242 -4.91 5.45 0.73
CA ALA A 242 -5.95 4.52 1.13
C ALA A 242 -6.14 4.48 2.67
N LEU A 243 -5.03 4.55 3.42
CA LEU A 243 -5.06 4.63 4.87
C LEU A 243 -5.75 5.92 5.35
N ASP A 244 -5.42 7.05 4.74
CA ASP A 244 -6.09 8.32 5.04
C ASP A 244 -7.59 8.26 4.73
N ALA A 245 -7.98 7.58 3.65
CA ALA A 245 -9.38 7.37 3.32
C ALA A 245 -10.13 6.48 4.33
N ALA A 246 -9.49 5.41 4.81
CA ALA A 246 -10.05 4.58 5.86
C ALA A 246 -10.18 5.35 7.19
N ASN A 247 -9.19 6.18 7.53
CA ASN A 247 -9.22 6.99 8.74
C ASN A 247 -10.36 8.02 8.72
N ASP A 248 -10.55 8.72 7.60
CA ASP A 248 -11.65 9.68 7.45
C ASP A 248 -13.03 8.99 7.54
N LYS A 249 -13.17 7.78 7.00
CA LYS A 249 -14.38 6.97 7.14
C LYS A 249 -14.63 6.63 8.62
N GLY A 250 -13.61 6.18 9.34
CA GLY A 250 -13.72 5.91 10.79
C GLY A 250 -14.14 7.15 11.59
N LEU A 251 -13.57 8.31 11.29
CA LEU A 251 -13.94 9.58 11.94
C LEU A 251 -15.41 9.95 11.71
N ALA A 252 -15.94 9.72 10.52
CA ALA A 252 -17.35 9.95 10.24
C ALA A 252 -18.29 9.04 11.06
N GLN A 253 -17.84 7.81 11.38
CA GLN A 253 -18.64 6.86 12.15
C GLN A 253 -18.68 7.18 13.64
N GLU A 254 -17.67 7.83 14.19
CA GLU A 254 -17.57 8.15 15.62
C GLU A 254 -18.76 8.99 16.13
N THR A 255 -19.23 9.91 15.27
CA THR A 255 -20.35 10.82 15.57
C THR A 255 -21.69 10.35 15.00
N SER A 256 -21.75 9.15 14.40
CA SER A 256 -22.96 8.61 13.76
C SER A 256 -24.12 8.47 14.75
N LYS A 257 -25.35 8.74 14.29
CA LYS A 257 -26.59 8.54 15.05
C LYS A 257 -27.14 7.12 14.93
N VAL A 258 -26.68 6.38 13.92
CA VAL A 258 -27.06 4.99 13.65
C VAL A 258 -25.88 4.08 13.95
N GLU A 259 -26.13 2.76 13.94
CA GLU A 259 -25.06 1.77 14.14
C GLU A 259 -23.90 2.03 13.18
N PRO A 260 -22.65 2.12 13.68
CA PRO A 260 -21.50 2.49 12.85
C PRO A 260 -21.17 1.40 11.83
N ASP A 261 -20.87 1.84 10.61
CA ASP A 261 -20.40 0.95 9.55
C ASP A 261 -18.87 0.78 9.60
N LEU A 262 -18.42 -0.43 9.91
CA LEU A 262 -17.01 -0.79 10.03
C LEU A 262 -16.41 -1.37 8.73
N ALA A 263 -17.10 -1.26 7.59
CA ALA A 263 -16.63 -1.79 6.30
C ALA A 263 -15.27 -1.24 5.83
N TYR A 264 -14.81 -0.11 6.38
CA TYR A 264 -13.48 0.44 6.10
C TYR A 264 -12.35 -0.38 6.76
N PHE A 265 -12.62 -1.07 7.87
CA PHE A 265 -11.58 -1.71 8.68
C PHE A 265 -10.89 -2.90 7.98
N PRO A 266 -11.61 -3.83 7.29
CA PRO A 266 -10.98 -4.93 6.56
C PRO A 266 -9.99 -4.49 5.47
N SER A 267 -10.13 -3.28 4.93
CA SER A 267 -9.21 -2.76 3.91
C SER A 267 -7.77 -2.57 4.44
N LEU A 268 -7.60 -2.49 5.76
CA LEU A 268 -6.30 -2.38 6.43
C LEU A 268 -5.37 -3.55 6.11
N ARG A 269 -5.93 -4.76 5.95
CA ARG A 269 -5.14 -5.97 5.63
C ARG A 269 -4.39 -5.83 4.31
N GLN A 270 -5.02 -5.23 3.30
CA GLN A 270 -4.39 -5.00 2.00
C GLN A 270 -3.26 -3.98 2.11
N ALA A 271 -3.46 -2.89 2.88
CA ALA A 271 -2.43 -1.89 3.13
C ALA A 271 -1.20 -2.51 3.82
N ILE A 272 -1.41 -3.26 4.92
CA ILE A 272 -0.34 -3.96 5.65
C ILE A 272 0.42 -4.92 4.72
N THR A 273 -0.31 -5.68 3.90
CA THR A 273 0.30 -6.65 2.97
C THR A 273 1.17 -5.95 1.93
N ILE A 274 0.69 -4.85 1.34
CA ILE A 274 1.42 -4.09 0.32
C ILE A 274 2.65 -3.42 0.95
N THR A 275 2.53 -2.83 2.14
CA THR A 275 3.65 -2.27 2.90
C THR A 275 4.74 -3.30 3.16
N ASN A 276 4.36 -4.49 3.61
CA ASN A 276 5.30 -5.59 3.86
C ASN A 276 5.98 -6.07 2.57
N LEU A 277 5.22 -6.17 1.47
CA LEU A 277 5.77 -6.55 0.17
C LEU A 277 6.78 -5.52 -0.34
N MET A 278 6.46 -4.23 -0.23
CA MET A 278 7.34 -3.13 -0.58
C MET A 278 8.61 -3.14 0.28
N ASN A 279 8.47 -3.21 1.61
CA ASN A 279 9.60 -3.24 2.54
C ASN A 279 10.52 -4.45 2.29
N ARG A 280 9.94 -5.62 2.01
CA ARG A 280 10.72 -6.80 1.64
C ARG A 280 11.47 -6.60 0.34
N PHE A 281 10.82 -6.07 -0.70
CA PHE A 281 11.48 -5.79 -1.99
C PHE A 281 12.65 -4.81 -1.80
N ILE A 282 12.45 -3.74 -1.05
CA ILE A 282 13.49 -2.74 -0.79
C ILE A 282 14.71 -3.38 -0.09
N ASN A 283 14.49 -4.09 1.02
CA ASN A 283 15.59 -4.67 1.81
C ASN A 283 16.30 -5.84 1.11
N THR A 284 15.58 -6.62 0.30
CA THR A 284 16.15 -7.79 -0.38
C THR A 284 16.80 -7.46 -1.71
N VAL A 285 16.34 -6.42 -2.41
CA VAL A 285 16.83 -6.05 -3.74
C VAL A 285 17.57 -4.72 -3.69
N LEU A 286 16.88 -3.61 -3.40
CA LEU A 286 17.44 -2.27 -3.59
C LEU A 286 18.59 -1.96 -2.64
N ILE A 287 18.44 -2.27 -1.35
CA ILE A 287 19.50 -2.03 -0.34
C ILE A 287 20.76 -2.85 -0.63
N ARG A 288 20.61 -4.07 -1.16
CA ARG A 288 21.73 -4.95 -1.51
C ARG A 288 22.57 -4.40 -2.66
N LEU A 289 21.93 -3.74 -3.62
CA LEU A 289 22.62 -3.13 -4.76
C LEU A 289 23.41 -1.87 -4.38
N ALA A 290 23.18 -1.30 -3.19
CA ALA A 290 23.93 -0.16 -2.67
C ALA A 290 25.07 -0.55 -1.72
N GLU A 291 25.40 -1.83 -1.55
CA GLU A 291 26.43 -2.29 -0.59
C GLU A 291 27.82 -1.67 -0.82
N THR A 292 28.15 -1.34 -2.08
CA THR A 292 29.43 -0.71 -2.45
C THR A 292 29.53 0.76 -1.99
N ASN A 293 28.42 1.41 -1.63
CA ASN A 293 28.40 2.79 -1.13
C ASN A 293 27.62 2.90 0.18
N THR A 294 28.35 2.89 1.29
CA THR A 294 27.78 2.88 2.64
C THR A 294 26.94 4.12 2.97
N THR A 295 27.30 5.29 2.45
CA THR A 295 26.56 6.53 2.66
C THR A 295 25.19 6.47 1.99
N VAL A 296 25.15 6.09 0.71
CA VAL A 296 23.90 5.97 -0.04
C VAL A 296 23.02 4.87 0.55
N ARG A 297 23.60 3.72 0.90
CA ARG A 297 22.87 2.63 1.57
C ARG A 297 22.20 3.08 2.87
N ARG A 298 22.92 3.81 3.74
CA ARG A 298 22.37 4.33 5.01
C ARG A 298 21.23 5.32 4.78
N ASP A 299 21.37 6.22 3.81
CA ASP A 299 20.30 7.15 3.43
C ASP A 299 19.05 6.40 2.94
N MET A 300 19.23 5.39 2.08
CA MET A 300 18.15 4.52 1.60
C MET A 300 17.44 3.78 2.75
N GLU A 301 18.20 3.23 3.71
CA GLU A 301 17.66 2.58 4.90
C GLU A 301 16.86 3.58 5.76
N SER A 302 17.36 4.80 5.95
CA SER A 302 16.65 5.85 6.70
C SER A 302 15.32 6.23 6.04
N LYS A 303 15.35 6.54 4.74
CA LYS A 303 14.14 6.87 3.97
C LYS A 303 13.10 5.75 4.00
N THR A 304 13.54 4.51 3.91
CA THR A 304 12.67 3.33 3.99
C THR A 304 12.03 3.21 5.36
N LYS A 305 12.83 3.33 6.43
CA LYS A 305 12.34 3.27 7.81
C LYS A 305 11.33 4.38 8.10
N GLU A 306 11.60 5.60 7.67
CA GLU A 306 10.66 6.72 7.82
C GLU A 306 9.35 6.50 7.06
N ALA A 307 9.41 5.99 5.83
CA ALA A 307 8.22 5.69 5.05
C ALA A 307 7.38 4.57 5.68
N VAL A 308 8.02 3.47 6.10
CA VAL A 308 7.33 2.37 6.79
C VAL A 308 6.69 2.86 8.09
N LYS A 309 7.43 3.62 8.90
CA LYS A 309 6.91 4.21 10.14
C LYS A 309 5.67 5.07 9.90
N ARG A 310 5.65 5.94 8.89
CA ARG A 310 4.46 6.75 8.58
C ARG A 310 3.23 5.90 8.27
N MET A 311 3.39 4.82 7.51
CA MET A 311 2.28 3.91 7.20
C MET A 311 1.83 3.11 8.43
N GLU A 312 2.76 2.71 9.31
CA GLU A 312 2.47 2.04 10.58
C GLU A 312 1.73 2.97 11.56
N ASP A 313 2.16 4.24 11.65
CA ASP A 313 1.52 5.26 12.49
C ASP A 313 0.07 5.51 12.02
N LYS A 314 -0.16 5.63 10.69
CA LYS A 314 -1.51 5.75 10.10
C LYS A 314 -2.35 4.50 10.35
N THR A 315 -1.76 3.31 10.21
CA THR A 315 -2.43 2.03 10.49
C THR A 315 -2.89 1.98 11.96
N SER A 316 -2.00 2.34 12.88
CA SER A 316 -2.27 2.38 14.32
C SER A 316 -3.37 3.40 14.67
N ALA A 317 -3.36 4.56 14.00
CA ALA A 317 -4.40 5.57 14.17
C ALA A 317 -5.80 5.05 13.78
N ILE A 318 -5.91 4.29 12.68
CA ILE A 318 -7.19 3.69 12.26
C ILE A 318 -7.66 2.64 13.27
N VAL A 319 -6.74 1.82 13.80
CA VAL A 319 -7.04 0.80 14.82
C VAL A 319 -7.58 1.48 16.08
N GLN A 320 -6.88 2.49 16.61
CA GLN A 320 -7.33 3.25 17.76
C GLN A 320 -8.67 3.94 17.50
N LYS A 321 -8.82 4.59 16.33
CA LYS A 321 -10.06 5.25 15.95
C LYS A 321 -11.24 4.27 15.92
N THR A 322 -11.01 3.03 15.50
CA THR A 322 -12.05 2.00 15.48
C THR A 322 -12.47 1.59 16.90
N ILE A 323 -11.53 1.54 17.86
CA ILE A 323 -11.87 1.36 19.28
C ILE A 323 -12.75 2.52 19.76
N ASP A 324 -12.38 3.77 19.46
CA ASP A 324 -13.16 4.96 19.85
C ASP A 324 -14.60 4.92 19.27
N VAL A 325 -14.75 4.54 18.00
CA VAL A 325 -16.05 4.40 17.32
C VAL A 325 -16.93 3.37 18.03
N VAL A 326 -16.36 2.20 18.35
CA VAL A 326 -17.07 1.12 19.05
C VAL A 326 -17.46 1.57 20.46
N ALA A 327 -16.54 2.20 21.20
CA ALA A 327 -16.78 2.75 22.54
C ALA A 327 -17.89 3.82 22.54
N SER A 328 -17.88 4.73 21.57
CA SER A 328 -18.90 5.77 21.38
C SER A 328 -20.29 5.16 21.14
N TRP A 329 -20.37 4.13 20.29
CA TRP A 329 -21.63 3.44 20.02
C TRP A 329 -22.15 2.66 21.25
N VAL A 330 -21.28 1.93 21.93
CA VAL A 330 -21.65 1.21 23.16
C VAL A 330 -22.13 2.20 24.23
N THR A 331 -21.46 3.34 24.38
CA THR A 331 -21.89 4.41 25.30
C THR A 331 -23.29 4.92 24.96
N LYS A 332 -23.62 5.09 23.68
CA LYS A 332 -24.98 5.48 23.23
C LYS A 332 -26.03 4.40 23.54
N LEU A 333 -25.71 3.13 23.31
CA LEU A 333 -26.61 2.01 23.64
C LEU A 333 -26.87 1.96 25.15
N LEU A 334 -25.82 2.03 25.96
CA LEU A 334 -25.90 2.09 27.42
C LEU A 334 -26.72 3.29 27.90
N ALA A 335 -26.57 4.47 27.29
CA ALA A 335 -27.36 5.65 27.63
C ALA A 335 -28.87 5.47 27.34
N GLY A 336 -29.23 4.60 26.40
CA GLY A 336 -30.61 4.25 26.07
C GLY A 336 -31.28 3.27 27.04
N GLN A 337 -30.52 2.69 27.99
CA GLN A 337 -31.04 1.71 28.94
C GLN A 337 -32.02 2.33 29.93
N LYS A 338 -33.17 1.69 30.13
CA LYS A 338 -34.25 2.24 30.95
C LYS A 338 -33.99 1.93 32.42
N LYS A 339 -34.29 2.88 33.31
CA LYS A 339 -34.21 2.65 34.77
C LYS A 339 -35.08 1.50 35.26
N LEU A 340 -36.20 1.23 34.57
CA LEU A 340 -37.10 0.13 34.89
C LEU A 340 -36.50 -1.25 34.56
N ASP A 341 -35.46 -1.32 33.72
CA ASP A 341 -34.79 -2.59 33.37
C ASP A 341 -34.11 -3.23 34.59
N PHE A 342 -33.77 -2.44 35.62
CA PHE A 342 -33.19 -2.92 36.88
C PHE A 342 -34.01 -2.55 38.12
N ARG A 343 -35.20 -1.97 37.93
CA ARG A 343 -36.15 -1.70 39.01
C ARG A 343 -37.58 -1.94 38.51
N PRO A 344 -37.92 -3.19 38.14
CA PRO A 344 -39.27 -3.55 37.69
C PRO A 344 -40.29 -3.27 38.78
N LYS A 345 -41.52 -2.94 38.39
CA LYS A 345 -42.66 -2.81 39.31
C LYS A 345 -43.33 -4.17 39.48
N ASP A 346 -44.09 -4.35 40.57
CA ASP A 346 -44.77 -5.62 40.86
C ASP A 346 -45.72 -6.06 39.72
N ALA A 347 -46.33 -5.11 39.01
CA ALA A 347 -47.19 -5.39 37.85
C ALA A 347 -46.42 -5.93 36.63
N ASP A 348 -45.11 -5.68 36.52
CA ASP A 348 -44.26 -6.14 35.41
C ASP A 348 -43.75 -7.58 35.62
N LEU A 349 -43.91 -8.13 36.83
CA LEU A 349 -43.53 -9.50 37.17
C LEU A 349 -44.59 -10.53 36.68
N ASP A 350 -45.83 -10.07 36.52
CA ASP A 350 -47.03 -10.93 36.40
C ASP A 350 -47.63 -10.96 34.97
N VAL A 351 -46.82 -10.70 33.93
CA VAL A 351 -47.27 -10.79 32.53
C VAL A 351 -47.42 -12.26 32.13
N GLY A 352 -48.54 -12.84 32.54
CA GLY A 352 -49.12 -14.07 32.01
C GLY A 352 -49.93 -13.82 30.74
N ARG A 353 -49.87 -14.79 29.83
CA ARG A 353 -50.63 -14.94 28.57
C ARG A 353 -50.22 -14.02 27.41
N GLY A 354 -49.03 -14.25 26.86
CA GLY A 354 -48.70 -13.91 25.47
C GLY A 354 -47.40 -13.14 25.23
N GLY A 355 -46.74 -12.66 26.28
CA GLY A 355 -45.39 -12.09 26.25
C GLY A 355 -44.44 -12.86 27.17
N THR A 356 -43.14 -12.74 26.96
CA THR A 356 -42.11 -13.30 27.86
C THR A 356 -42.14 -12.58 29.21
N SER A 357 -42.28 -13.34 30.30
CA SER A 357 -42.23 -12.77 31.65
C SER A 357 -40.87 -12.12 31.90
N TYR A 358 -40.80 -11.05 32.71
CA TYR A 358 -39.54 -10.38 33.06
C TYR A 358 -38.48 -11.36 33.59
N LEU A 359 -38.89 -12.38 34.35
CA LEU A 359 -37.99 -13.41 34.88
C LEU A 359 -37.52 -14.41 33.81
N GLU A 360 -38.25 -14.57 32.72
CA GLU A 360 -37.88 -15.43 31.58
C GLU A 360 -36.92 -14.72 30.61
N GLN A 361 -36.82 -13.39 30.66
CA GLN A 361 -35.85 -12.66 29.86
C GLN A 361 -34.42 -13.09 30.23
N LEU A 362 -33.64 -13.48 29.22
CA LEU A 362 -32.26 -13.95 29.41
C LEU A 362 -31.27 -12.80 29.65
N GLN A 363 -31.61 -11.59 29.23
CA GLN A 363 -30.82 -10.36 29.31
C GLN A 363 -31.70 -9.17 28.94
N THR A 364 -31.27 -7.95 29.27
CA THR A 364 -31.95 -6.73 28.85
C THR A 364 -31.81 -6.50 27.34
N PRO A 365 -32.74 -5.75 26.71
CA PRO A 365 -32.62 -5.38 25.29
C PRO A 365 -31.32 -4.62 24.98
N THR A 366 -30.84 -3.79 25.90
CA THR A 366 -29.56 -3.07 25.75
C THR A 366 -28.37 -4.03 25.74
N CYS A 367 -28.33 -4.99 26.68
CA CYS A 367 -27.30 -6.03 26.69
C CYS A 367 -27.30 -6.84 25.39
N ALA A 368 -28.47 -7.26 24.93
CA ALA A 368 -28.62 -7.99 23.67
C ALA A 368 -28.05 -7.21 22.47
N ALA A 369 -28.37 -5.91 22.37
CA ALA A 369 -27.91 -5.05 21.30
C ALA A 369 -26.39 -4.85 21.33
N ILE A 370 -25.82 -4.60 22.51
CA ILE A 370 -24.36 -4.45 22.67
C ILE A 370 -23.64 -5.74 22.31
N CYS A 371 -24.04 -6.89 22.86
CA CYS A 371 -23.40 -8.17 22.57
C CYS A 371 -23.46 -8.50 21.07
N THR A 372 -24.60 -8.29 20.43
CA THR A 372 -24.76 -8.52 18.98
C THR A 372 -23.80 -7.64 18.16
N PHE A 373 -23.70 -6.35 18.50
CA PHE A 373 -22.80 -5.42 17.86
C PHE A 373 -21.31 -5.78 18.08
N LEU A 374 -20.96 -6.20 19.31
CA LEU A 374 -19.61 -6.60 19.68
C LEU A 374 -19.18 -7.88 18.94
N THR A 375 -20.05 -8.88 18.81
CA THR A 375 -19.79 -10.08 18.00
C THR A 375 -19.55 -9.73 16.53
N LYS A 376 -20.39 -8.85 15.96
CA LYS A 376 -20.20 -8.35 14.58
C LYS A 376 -18.87 -7.61 14.42
N THR A 377 -18.52 -6.75 15.38
CA THR A 377 -17.25 -6.00 15.41
C THR A 377 -16.05 -6.93 15.44
N ASN A 378 -16.07 -7.96 16.30
CA ASN A 378 -14.99 -8.94 16.38
C ASN A 378 -14.80 -9.70 15.06
N HIS A 379 -15.90 -10.08 14.39
CA HIS A 379 -15.84 -10.73 13.08
C HIS A 379 -15.22 -9.84 12.00
N VAL A 380 -15.59 -8.56 11.95
CA VAL A 380 -14.99 -7.58 11.02
C VAL A 380 -13.51 -7.37 11.35
N ALA A 381 -13.15 -7.29 12.63
CA ALA A 381 -11.77 -7.11 13.06
C ALA A 381 -10.87 -8.29 12.69
N ALA A 382 -11.38 -9.53 12.74
CA ALA A 382 -10.65 -10.73 12.32
C ALA A 382 -10.34 -10.76 10.81
N GLN A 383 -11.03 -9.95 10.00
CA GLN A 383 -10.73 -9.80 8.57
C GLN A 383 -9.62 -8.75 8.31
N ALA A 384 -9.42 -7.83 9.25
CA ALA A 384 -8.46 -6.73 9.16
C ALA A 384 -7.10 -7.07 9.80
N LEU A 385 -7.13 -7.70 10.97
CA LEU A 385 -5.97 -7.98 11.82
C LEU A 385 -5.81 -9.48 12.06
N ASP A 386 -4.57 -9.92 12.27
CA ASP A 386 -4.23 -11.30 12.59
C ASP A 386 -3.23 -11.42 13.74
N GLY A 387 -3.01 -12.66 14.19
CA GLY A 387 -1.97 -13.01 15.16
C GLY A 387 -2.02 -12.16 16.44
N GLN A 388 -0.88 -11.56 16.76
CA GLN A 388 -0.70 -10.74 17.96
C GLN A 388 -1.42 -9.39 17.86
N ASN A 389 -1.51 -8.78 16.67
CA ASN A 389 -2.19 -7.50 16.50
C ASN A 389 -3.69 -7.63 16.78
N PHE A 390 -4.31 -8.72 16.34
CA PHE A 390 -5.72 -9.00 16.64
C PHE A 390 -5.96 -9.22 18.14
N GLU A 391 -5.04 -9.92 18.81
CA GLU A 391 -5.10 -10.14 20.27
C GLU A 391 -4.95 -8.84 21.06
N ILE A 392 -4.02 -7.96 20.69
CA ILE A 392 -3.86 -6.64 21.33
C ILE A 392 -5.13 -5.80 21.14
N PHE A 393 -5.65 -5.73 19.91
CA PHE A 393 -6.88 -4.99 19.61
C PHE A 393 -8.07 -5.48 20.45
N ASN A 394 -8.30 -6.79 20.49
CA ASN A 394 -9.40 -7.36 21.27
C ASN A 394 -9.22 -7.10 22.77
N SER A 395 -7.99 -7.20 23.27
CA SER A 395 -7.68 -6.91 24.67
C SER A 395 -7.94 -5.45 25.06
N GLU A 396 -7.49 -4.50 24.25
CA GLU A 396 -7.74 -3.07 24.50
C GLU A 396 -9.23 -2.73 24.41
N LEU A 397 -9.92 -3.29 23.41
CA LEU A 397 -11.36 -3.11 23.27
C LEU A 397 -12.12 -3.71 24.47
N ALA A 398 -11.78 -4.93 24.89
CA ALA A 398 -12.43 -5.59 26.03
C ALA A 398 -12.26 -4.80 27.33
N ILE A 399 -11.06 -4.25 27.59
CA ILE A 399 -10.81 -3.36 28.72
C ILE A 399 -11.70 -2.12 28.63
N CYS A 400 -11.75 -1.47 27.47
CA CYS A 400 -12.58 -0.28 27.26
C CYS A 400 -14.06 -0.57 27.52
N ILE A 401 -14.60 -1.68 27.00
CA ILE A 401 -15.99 -2.08 27.24
C ILE A 401 -16.25 -2.39 28.71
N ARG A 402 -15.35 -3.12 29.37
CA ARG A 402 -15.44 -3.42 30.81
C ARG A 402 -15.56 -2.14 31.63
N ASP A 403 -14.71 -1.14 31.35
CA ASP A 403 -14.70 0.12 32.08
C ASP A 403 -15.98 0.94 31.82
N LEU A 404 -16.48 0.95 30.58
CA LEU A 404 -17.79 1.57 30.25
C LEU A 404 -18.95 0.91 31.00
N LEU A 405 -18.97 -0.43 31.07
CA LEU A 405 -19.98 -1.16 31.84
C LEU A 405 -19.89 -0.81 33.33
N PHE A 406 -18.69 -0.81 33.90
CA PHE A 406 -18.47 -0.45 35.30
C PHE A 406 -19.01 0.95 35.62
N ASP A 407 -18.71 1.94 34.78
CA ASP A 407 -19.20 3.31 34.96
C ASP A 407 -20.70 3.47 34.70
N HIS A 408 -21.29 2.62 33.86
CA HIS A 408 -22.72 2.60 33.63
C HIS A 408 -23.47 2.08 34.85
N PHE A 409 -23.09 0.92 35.39
CA PHE A 409 -23.82 0.27 36.49
C PHE A 409 -23.74 1.04 37.82
N LYS A 410 -22.70 1.87 38.03
CA LYS A 410 -22.65 2.82 39.17
C LYS A 410 -23.82 3.81 39.21
N LYS A 411 -24.51 4.04 38.08
CA LYS A 411 -25.56 5.08 37.94
C LYS A 411 -26.97 4.55 38.15
N PHE A 412 -27.14 3.23 38.33
CA PHE A 412 -28.46 2.60 38.45
C PHE A 412 -28.83 2.31 39.90
N GLN A 413 -30.10 2.49 40.21
CA GLN A 413 -30.71 1.98 41.44
C GLN A 413 -31.37 0.65 41.12
N VAL A 414 -31.00 -0.40 41.85
CA VAL A 414 -31.37 -1.78 41.57
C VAL A 414 -32.21 -2.32 42.74
N ASN A 415 -33.34 -2.99 42.45
CA ASN A 415 -34.10 -3.76 43.46
C ASN A 415 -33.75 -5.26 43.39
N ALA A 416 -34.24 -6.08 44.32
CA ALA A 416 -33.88 -7.50 44.39
C ALA A 416 -34.09 -8.26 43.06
N THR A 417 -35.25 -8.05 42.41
CA THR A 417 -35.55 -8.67 41.10
C THR A 417 -34.69 -8.09 39.97
N GLY A 418 -34.37 -6.81 40.02
CA GLY A 418 -33.41 -6.15 39.14
C GLY A 418 -31.99 -6.70 39.28
N GLY A 419 -31.57 -7.07 40.49
CA GLY A 419 -30.26 -7.67 40.75
C GLY A 419 -30.06 -8.99 39.98
N LEU A 420 -31.11 -9.81 39.87
CA LEU A 420 -31.09 -11.01 39.02
C LEU A 420 -30.87 -10.67 37.54
N MET A 421 -31.47 -9.58 37.06
CA MET A 421 -31.30 -9.11 35.68
C MET A 421 -29.89 -8.56 35.45
N VAL A 422 -29.31 -7.82 36.41
CA VAL A 422 -27.92 -7.38 36.35
C VAL A 422 -26.98 -8.58 36.23
N THR A 423 -27.18 -9.63 37.03
CA THR A 423 -26.34 -10.84 36.96
C THR A 423 -26.44 -11.57 35.63
N LYS A 424 -27.64 -11.61 35.04
CA LYS A 424 -27.84 -12.13 33.68
C LYS A 424 -27.08 -11.31 32.64
N ASP A 425 -27.22 -9.99 32.66
CA ASP A 425 -26.49 -9.07 31.78
C ASP A 425 -24.97 -9.21 31.94
N MET A 426 -24.45 -9.23 33.18
CA MET A 426 -23.02 -9.41 33.47
C MET A 426 -22.51 -10.75 32.92
N SER A 427 -23.24 -11.84 33.15
CA SER A 427 -22.88 -13.16 32.64
C SER A 427 -22.82 -13.16 31.11
N LYS A 428 -23.75 -12.44 30.46
CA LYS A 428 -23.76 -12.32 29.01
C LYS A 428 -22.59 -11.47 28.48
N TYR A 429 -22.31 -10.32 29.08
CA TYR A 429 -21.17 -9.50 28.70
C TYR A 429 -19.86 -10.27 28.86
N THR A 430 -19.66 -10.91 30.00
CA THR A 430 -18.46 -11.71 30.28
C THR A 430 -18.29 -12.85 29.28
N SER A 431 -19.35 -13.64 29.02
CA SER A 431 -19.27 -14.72 28.02
C SER A 431 -18.96 -14.20 26.62
N THR A 432 -19.61 -13.12 26.20
CA THR A 432 -19.38 -12.51 24.87
C THR A 432 -17.94 -12.01 24.70
N LEU A 433 -17.36 -11.37 25.73
CA LEU A 433 -16.00 -10.87 25.68
C LEU A 433 -14.96 -12.00 25.79
N LYS A 434 -15.23 -13.04 26.60
CA LYS A 434 -14.32 -14.19 26.76
C LYS A 434 -14.29 -15.13 25.55
N GLU A 435 -15.24 -15.04 24.63
CA GLU A 435 -15.17 -15.73 23.34
C GLU A 435 -14.05 -15.18 22.44
N TRP A 436 -13.52 -13.99 22.73
CA TRP A 436 -12.48 -13.35 21.92
C TRP A 436 -11.09 -13.90 22.23
N ARG A 437 -10.18 -13.75 21.26
CA ARG A 437 -8.76 -13.98 21.50
C ARG A 437 -8.18 -12.81 22.31
N LEU A 438 -7.94 -13.04 23.59
CA LEU A 438 -7.45 -12.05 24.55
C LEU A 438 -6.10 -12.48 25.15
N LYS A 439 -5.33 -11.51 25.64
CA LYS A 439 -4.26 -11.81 26.60
C LYS A 439 -4.86 -12.35 27.90
N LYS A 440 -4.16 -13.30 28.53
CA LYS A 440 -4.64 -14.03 29.72
C LYS A 440 -4.97 -13.13 30.91
N ASP A 441 -4.15 -12.12 31.14
CA ASP A 441 -4.34 -11.11 32.19
C ASP A 441 -5.64 -10.32 31.97
N VAL A 442 -5.93 -9.96 30.71
CA VAL A 442 -7.17 -9.27 30.35
C VAL A 442 -8.37 -10.18 30.53
N GLU A 443 -8.28 -11.44 30.09
CA GLU A 443 -9.35 -12.43 30.25
C GLU A 443 -9.74 -12.62 31.72
N SER A 444 -8.75 -12.77 32.62
CA SER A 444 -9.00 -12.84 34.06
C SER A 444 -9.58 -11.55 34.63
N SER A 445 -9.19 -10.39 34.09
CA SER A 445 -9.72 -9.10 34.55
C SER A 445 -11.21 -8.91 34.24
N LEU A 446 -11.78 -9.70 33.32
CA LEU A 446 -13.21 -9.64 32.99
C LEU A 446 -14.08 -10.30 34.05
N ASP A 447 -13.52 -11.18 34.90
CA ASP A 447 -14.27 -11.85 35.97
C ASP A 447 -14.85 -10.86 36.99
N ILE A 448 -14.24 -9.67 37.13
CA ILE A 448 -14.76 -8.59 37.96
C ILE A 448 -16.18 -8.14 37.58
N LEU A 449 -16.58 -8.33 36.31
CA LEU A 449 -17.95 -8.02 35.88
C LEU A 449 -18.97 -8.95 36.54
N SER A 450 -18.61 -10.22 36.75
CA SER A 450 -19.46 -11.19 37.43
C SER A 450 -19.63 -10.84 38.92
N ASP A 451 -18.59 -10.28 39.54
CA ASP A 451 -18.64 -9.82 40.93
C ASP A 451 -19.63 -8.66 41.12
N ILE A 452 -19.76 -7.77 40.12
CA ILE A 452 -20.75 -6.67 40.14
C ILE A 452 -22.18 -7.24 40.27
N GLY A 453 -22.52 -8.28 39.51
CA GLY A 453 -23.84 -8.92 39.59
C GLY A 453 -24.12 -9.47 40.98
N SER A 454 -23.12 -10.10 41.60
CA SER A 454 -23.21 -10.62 42.96
C SER A 454 -23.48 -9.53 44.00
N ILE A 455 -22.81 -8.38 43.90
CA ILE A 455 -22.99 -7.24 44.82
C ILE A 455 -24.44 -6.75 44.87
N PHE A 456 -25.16 -6.73 43.74
CA PHE A 456 -26.55 -6.26 43.68
C PHE A 456 -27.58 -7.28 44.19
N ILE A 457 -27.18 -8.52 44.46
CA ILE A 457 -28.06 -9.58 44.99
C ILE A 457 -27.89 -9.76 46.50
N ILE A 458 -26.71 -9.45 47.05
CA ILE A 458 -26.42 -9.61 48.47
C ILE A 458 -27.26 -8.61 49.27
N GLY A 459 -28.10 -9.12 50.18
CA GLY A 459 -28.93 -8.29 51.06
C GLY A 459 -28.10 -7.49 52.05
N SER A 460 -28.69 -6.41 52.61
CA SER A 460 -28.03 -5.53 53.58
C SER A 460 -27.56 -6.22 54.87
N GLU A 461 -27.97 -7.47 55.11
CA GLU A 461 -27.55 -8.28 56.25
C GLU A 461 -26.18 -8.97 56.05
N ALA A 462 -25.67 -9.00 54.81
CA ALA A 462 -24.43 -9.68 54.43
C ALA A 462 -23.37 -8.74 53.80
N LEU A 463 -23.65 -7.43 53.74
CA LEU A 463 -22.73 -6.34 53.40
C LEU A 463 -22.31 -5.62 54.68
#